data_AF-A0A7X3ULD3-F1
#
_entry.id   AF-A0A7X3ULD3-F1
#
_cell.length_a   1.000
_cell.length_b   1.000
_cell.length_c   1.000
_cell.angle_alpha   90.00
_cell.angle_beta   90.00
_cell.angle_gamma   90.00
#
_symmetry.space_group_name_H-M   'P 1'
#
loop_
_entity.id
_entity.type
_entity.pdbx_description
1 polymer ?
#
loop_
_entity_poly.entity_id
_entity_poly.type
_entity_poly.pdbx_seq_one_letter_code
_entity_poly.pdbx_strand_id
1 'polypeptide(L)'
;MTQKTDKNIATMETKNALPRENGELVFQAPWEARAFGLAVALNEQDLYEWREFSSQLASEIADAEQNNNPSDYYARWVASLEELLIDRGLISREQLDARTAEYAIHDDHDHHHDH
;
A
#
# COMPACT_ATOMS: atom_id res chain seq x y z
N MET A 1 10.73 16.91 -16.24
CA MET A 1 10.93 17.59 -14.95
C MET A 1 10.97 16.50 -13.91
N THR A 2 12.15 16.00 -13.54
CA THR A 2 12.33 14.78 -12.76
C THR A 2 13.27 15.08 -11.59
N GLN A 3 12.72 15.18 -10.37
CA GLN A 3 13.42 15.11 -9.06
C GLN A 3 12.64 15.89 -8.00
N LYS A 4 11.62 15.27 -7.39
CA LYS A 4 11.12 15.67 -6.05
C LYS A 4 10.61 14.48 -5.24
N THR A 5 10.29 13.39 -5.92
CA THR A 5 9.67 12.19 -5.36
C THR A 5 10.58 11.48 -4.35
N ASP A 6 11.83 11.21 -4.72
CA ASP A 6 12.74 10.33 -3.97
C ASP A 6 12.98 10.78 -2.52
N LYS A 7 13.16 12.10 -2.31
CA LYS A 7 13.44 12.65 -0.98
C LYS A 7 12.20 12.67 -0.08
N ASN A 8 11.00 12.83 -0.64
CA ASN A 8 9.76 12.86 0.13
C ASN A 8 9.28 11.46 0.52
N ILE A 9 9.53 10.46 -0.34
CA ILE A 9 9.27 9.05 -0.06
C ILE A 9 10.11 8.57 1.12
N ALA A 10 11.41 8.91 1.13
CA ALA A 10 12.33 8.56 2.19
C ALA A 10 12.13 9.33 3.50
N THR A 11 11.48 10.50 3.45
CA THR A 11 11.28 11.42 4.59
C THR A 11 9.81 11.48 5.02
N MET A 12 9.15 10.33 5.16
CA MET A 12 7.83 10.29 5.81
C MET A 12 7.94 10.81 7.25
N GLU A 13 7.02 11.70 7.61
CA GLU A 13 6.99 12.36 8.92
C GLU A 13 6.80 11.32 10.05
N THR A 14 7.55 11.49 11.13
CA THR A 14 7.88 10.54 12.20
C THR A 14 6.71 9.80 12.87
N LYS A 15 5.45 10.19 12.63
CA LYS A 15 4.28 9.57 13.26
C LYS A 15 3.81 8.28 12.57
N ASN A 16 4.14 8.07 11.30
CA ASN A 16 3.70 6.88 10.53
C ASN A 16 4.81 6.33 9.64
N ALA A 17 6.06 6.50 10.07
CA ALA A 17 7.23 6.04 9.32
C ALA A 17 7.10 4.55 9.00
N LEU A 18 7.42 4.21 7.75
CA LEU A 18 7.51 2.82 7.30
C LEU A 18 8.34 2.01 8.31
N PRO A 19 7.97 0.74 8.58
CA PRO A 19 8.73 -0.11 9.49
C PRO A 19 10.17 -0.19 9.01
N ARG A 20 11.09 0.28 9.86
CA ARG A 20 12.52 0.28 9.61
C ARG A 20 13.25 -0.46 10.70
N GLU A 21 14.21 -1.28 10.30
CA GLU A 21 15.19 -1.89 11.19
C GLU A 21 16.56 -1.40 10.75
N ASN A 22 17.34 -0.84 11.70
CA ASN A 22 18.64 -0.22 11.42
C ASN A 22 18.65 0.85 10.29
N GLY A 23 17.51 1.48 10.01
CA GLY A 23 17.38 2.52 8.98
C GLY A 23 17.03 2.01 7.59
N GLU A 24 16.92 0.70 7.41
CA GLU A 24 16.46 0.07 6.17
C GLU A 24 14.98 -0.28 6.26
N LEU A 25 14.26 -0.20 5.14
CA LEU A 25 12.86 -0.63 5.06
C LEU A 25 12.79 -2.14 5.26
N VAL A 26 12.00 -2.58 6.24
CA VAL A 26 11.79 -4.00 6.51
C VAL A 26 10.42 -4.41 6.01
N PHE A 27 10.42 -5.46 5.21
CA PHE A 27 9.24 -6.16 4.75
C PHE A 27 9.24 -7.55 5.39
N GLN A 28 8.20 -7.86 6.16
CA GLN A 28 7.90 -9.18 6.72
C GLN A 28 7.45 -10.16 5.63
N ALA A 29 6.88 -9.67 4.53
CA ALA A 29 6.40 -10.51 3.44
C ALA A 29 6.71 -9.93 2.05
N PRO A 30 6.86 -10.78 1.02
CA PRO A 30 7.21 -10.32 -0.33
C PRO A 30 6.14 -9.42 -0.96
N TRP A 31 4.88 -9.53 -0.53
CA TRP A 31 3.79 -8.68 -1.02
C TRP A 31 3.91 -7.24 -0.50
N GLU A 32 4.52 -7.01 0.68
CA GLU A 32 4.66 -5.68 1.26
C GLU A 32 5.66 -4.82 0.47
N ALA A 33 6.75 -5.44 0.01
CA ALA A 33 7.71 -4.79 -0.89
C ALA A 33 7.08 -4.43 -2.23
N ARG A 34 6.22 -5.31 -2.77
CA ARG A 34 5.48 -5.06 -4.01
C ARG A 34 4.47 -3.93 -3.83
N ALA A 35 3.73 -3.94 -2.73
CA ALA A 35 2.80 -2.89 -2.36
C ALA A 35 3.54 -1.54 -2.34
N PHE A 36 4.62 -1.43 -1.56
CA PHE A 36 5.45 -0.22 -1.50
C PHE A 36 5.93 0.23 -2.88
N GLY A 37 6.48 -0.67 -3.68
CA GLY A 37 6.92 -0.36 -5.05
C GLY A 37 5.81 0.16 -5.95
N LEU A 38 4.57 -0.32 -5.79
CA LEU A 38 3.41 0.15 -6.55
C LEU A 38 3.08 1.61 -6.21
N ALA A 39 3.02 1.98 -4.92
CA ALA A 39 2.80 3.37 -4.54
C ALA A 39 3.90 4.30 -5.05
N VAL A 40 5.16 3.88 -4.93
CA VAL A 40 6.29 4.67 -5.46
C VAL A 40 6.11 4.88 -6.96
N ALA A 41 5.86 3.82 -7.73
CA ALA A 41 5.70 3.88 -9.18
C ALA A 41 4.50 4.74 -9.63
N LEU A 42 3.38 4.72 -8.88
CA LEU A 42 2.21 5.54 -9.16
C LEU A 42 2.47 7.02 -8.85
N ASN A 43 3.19 7.31 -7.77
CA ASN A 43 3.59 8.67 -7.43
C ASN A 43 4.66 9.22 -8.40
N GLU A 44 5.57 8.37 -8.91
CA GLU A 44 6.49 8.73 -9.99
C GLU A 44 5.80 9.05 -11.31
N GLN A 45 4.59 8.54 -11.52
CA GLN A 45 3.74 8.88 -12.67
C GLN A 45 2.87 10.13 -12.45
N ASP A 46 3.09 10.88 -11.36
CA ASP A 46 2.31 12.06 -10.99
C ASP A 46 0.79 11.79 -10.86
N LEU A 47 0.40 10.53 -10.61
CA LEU A 47 -1.01 10.13 -10.47
C LEU A 47 -1.62 10.61 -9.14
N TYR A 48 -0.79 10.78 -8.12
CA TYR A 48 -1.13 11.38 -6.84
C TYR A 48 0.12 11.96 -6.17
N GLU A 49 -0.06 12.84 -5.18
CA GLU A 49 1.06 13.36 -4.39
C GLU A 49 1.35 12.48 -3.16
N TRP A 50 2.61 12.10 -2.94
CA TRP A 50 3.04 11.30 -1.79
C TRP A 50 2.57 11.85 -0.44
N ARG A 51 2.53 13.18 -0.30
CA ARG A 51 2.07 13.81 0.95
C ARG A 51 0.60 13.58 1.25
N GLU A 52 -0.25 13.53 0.23
CA GLU A 52 -1.68 13.25 0.44
C GLU A 52 -1.87 11.81 0.91
N PHE A 53 -1.21 10.86 0.23
CA PHE A 53 -1.21 9.47 0.64
C PHE A 53 -0.69 9.28 2.08
N SER A 54 0.46 9.88 2.41
CA SER A 54 1.04 9.78 3.75
C SER A 54 0.14 10.40 4.82
N SER A 55 -0.58 11.49 4.52
CA SER A 55 -1.50 12.11 5.46
C SER A 55 -2.75 11.27 5.68
N GLN A 56 -3.30 10.67 4.61
CA GLN A 56 -4.46 9.79 4.70
C GLN A 56 -4.14 8.52 5.50
N LEU A 57 -3.02 7.89 5.21
CA LEU A 57 -2.52 6.74 5.95
C LEU A 57 -2.32 7.05 7.45
N ALA A 58 -1.77 8.23 7.76
CA ALA A 58 -1.58 8.65 9.13
C ALA A 58 -2.89 8.78 9.90
N SER A 59 -3.91 9.36 9.27
CA SER A 59 -5.26 9.44 9.85
C SER A 59 -5.88 8.06 10.06
N GLU A 60 -5.74 7.14 9.10
CA GLU A 60 -6.28 5.78 9.23
C GLU A 60 -5.62 4.97 10.34
N ILE A 61 -4.29 5.08 10.48
CA ILE A 61 -3.56 4.42 11.57
C ILE A 61 -3.97 5.02 12.91
N ALA A 62 -4.05 6.34 13.03
CA ALA A 62 -4.46 7.00 14.26
C ALA A 62 -5.91 6.63 14.67
N ASP A 63 -6.80 6.42 13.70
CA ASP A 63 -8.16 5.91 13.95
C ASP A 63 -8.15 4.43 14.39
N ALA A 64 -7.35 3.59 13.73
CA ALA A 64 -7.20 2.18 14.08
C ALA A 64 -6.62 1.97 15.49
N GLU A 65 -5.62 2.78 15.88
CA GLU A 65 -5.05 2.79 17.23
C GLU A 65 -6.10 3.18 18.28
N GLN A 66 -6.93 4.18 17.99
CA GLN A 66 -8.04 4.59 18.86
C GLN A 66 -9.11 3.50 19.00
N ASN A 67 -9.39 2.78 17.91
CA ASN A 67 -10.37 1.70 17.87
C ASN A 67 -9.81 0.35 18.34
N ASN A 68 -8.55 0.31 18.82
CA ASN A 68 -7.84 -0.89 19.27
C ASN A 68 -7.94 -2.04 18.25
N ASN A 69 -7.83 -1.72 16.96
CA ASN A 69 -7.94 -2.67 15.85
C ASN A 69 -6.53 -2.98 15.32
N PRO A 70 -5.83 -4.01 15.85
CA PRO A 70 -4.53 -4.42 15.36
C PRO A 70 -4.69 -5.09 13.99
N SER A 71 -4.49 -4.31 12.93
CA SER A 71 -4.36 -4.81 11.56
C SER A 71 -2.90 -4.66 11.11
N ASP A 72 -2.45 -5.54 10.22
CA ASP A 72 -1.13 -5.43 9.61
C ASP A 72 -0.93 -4.03 8.99
N TYR A 73 0.15 -3.36 9.38
CA TYR A 73 0.47 -2.00 8.93
C TYR A 73 0.41 -1.90 7.39
N TYR A 74 1.00 -2.88 6.69
CA TYR A 74 0.98 -2.90 5.23
C TYR A 74 -0.38 -3.25 4.64
N ALA A 75 -1.26 -3.96 5.36
CA ALA A 75 -2.62 -4.21 4.89
C ALA A 75 -3.44 -2.92 4.94
N ARG A 76 -3.30 -2.14 6.02
CA ARG A 76 -3.90 -0.79 6.11
C ARG A 76 -3.34 0.13 5.03
N TRP A 77 -2.04 0.06 4.81
CA TRP A 77 -1.36 0.83 3.78
C TRP A 77 -1.91 0.57 2.38
N VAL A 78 -2.16 -0.71 2.03
CA VAL A 78 -2.77 -1.08 0.74
C VAL A 78 -4.20 -0.56 0.67
N ALA A 79 -5.00 -0.73 1.73
CA ALA A 79 -6.38 -0.23 1.76
C ALA A 79 -6.45 1.31 1.58
N SER A 80 -5.57 2.06 2.23
CA SER A 80 -5.49 3.51 2.04
C SER A 80 -5.11 3.89 0.60
N LEU A 81 -4.21 3.11 -0.03
CA LEU A 81 -3.79 3.34 -1.40
C LEU A 81 -4.94 3.06 -2.37
N GLU A 82 -5.68 1.97 -2.18
CA GLU A 82 -6.86 1.63 -2.99
C GLU A 82 -7.91 2.74 -2.91
N GLU A 83 -8.25 3.20 -1.71
CA GLU A 83 -9.22 4.28 -1.52
C GLU A 83 -8.75 5.59 -2.17
N LEU A 84 -7.47 5.94 -2.08
CA LEU A 84 -6.91 7.11 -2.75
C LEU A 84 -7.05 7.01 -4.28
N LEU A 85 -6.75 5.84 -4.86
CA LEU A 85 -6.86 5.62 -6.30
C LEU A 85 -8.32 5.61 -6.78
N ILE A 86 -9.24 5.13 -5.94
CA ILE A 86 -10.69 5.18 -6.20
C ILE A 86 -11.19 6.63 -6.16
N ASP A 87 -10.81 7.41 -5.15
CA ASP A 87 -11.20 8.82 -5.02
C ASP A 87 -10.69 9.66 -6.22
N ARG A 88 -9.49 9.34 -6.70
CA ARG A 88 -8.91 9.93 -7.92
C ARG A 88 -9.55 9.41 -9.22
N GLY A 89 -10.42 8.41 -9.17
CA GLY A 89 -11.07 7.80 -10.33
C GLY A 89 -10.13 7.00 -11.24
N LEU A 90 -8.96 6.61 -10.73
CA LEU A 90 -7.95 5.85 -11.48
C LEU A 90 -8.30 4.37 -11.56
N ILE A 91 -8.95 3.84 -10.52
CA ILE A 91 -9.45 2.47 -10.45
C ILE A 91 -10.86 2.48 -9.87
N SER A 92 -11.68 1.49 -10.23
CA SER A 92 -12.99 1.28 -9.63
C SER A 92 -12.92 0.10 -8.66
N ARG A 93 -13.69 0.15 -7.55
CA ARG A 93 -13.81 -0.97 -6.61
C ARG A 93 -14.15 -2.29 -7.31
N GLU A 94 -14.97 -2.24 -8.35
CA GLU A 94 -15.34 -3.40 -9.17
C GLU A 94 -14.14 -4.01 -9.94
N GLN A 95 -13.20 -3.19 -10.39
CA GLN A 95 -11.98 -3.66 -11.06
C GLN A 95 -11.02 -4.32 -10.08
N LEU A 96 -10.91 -3.77 -8.87
CA LEU A 96 -10.15 -4.36 -7.78
C LEU A 96 -10.76 -5.69 -7.34
N ASP A 97 -12.07 -5.72 -7.08
CA ASP A 97 -12.79 -6.92 -6.63
C ASP A 97 -12.69 -8.05 -7.67
N ALA A 98 -12.87 -7.72 -8.95
CA ALA A 98 -12.72 -8.69 -10.04
C ALA A 98 -11.31 -9.28 -10.12
N ARG A 99 -10.26 -8.46 -9.93
CA ARG A 99 -8.87 -8.94 -9.92
C ARG A 99 -8.55 -9.74 -8.68
N THR A 100 -8.96 -9.28 -7.50
CA THR A 100 -8.79 -10.02 -6.25
C THR A 100 -9.48 -11.37 -6.30
N ALA A 101 -10.70 -11.44 -6.84
CA ALA A 101 -11.41 -12.69 -7.08
C ALA A 101 -10.66 -13.59 -8.07
N GLU A 102 -10.17 -13.06 -9.19
CA GLU A 102 -9.37 -13.80 -10.17
C GLU A 102 -8.12 -14.46 -9.55
N TYR A 103 -7.41 -13.74 -8.67
CA TYR A 103 -6.24 -14.28 -7.97
C TYR A 103 -6.60 -15.23 -6.83
N ALA A 104 -7.68 -14.98 -6.09
CA ALA A 104 -8.17 -15.90 -5.05
C ALA A 104 -8.61 -17.25 -5.63
N ILE A 105 -9.11 -17.27 -6.86
CA ILE A 105 -9.47 -18.49 -7.60
C ILE A 105 -8.21 -19.23 -8.10
N HIS A 106 -7.13 -18.49 -8.42
CA HIS A 106 -5.89 -19.08 -8.95
C HIS A 106 -5.01 -19.75 -7.87
N ASP A 107 -5.09 -19.28 -6.62
CA ASP A 107 -4.36 -19.86 -5.47
C ASP A 107 -4.93 -21.23 -5.04
N ASP A 108 -6.24 -21.45 -5.23
CA ASP A 108 -6.92 -22.72 -4.90
C ASP A 108 -6.57 -23.86 -5.88
N HIS A 109 -6.07 -23.54 -7.08
CA HIS A 109 -5.83 -24.52 -8.15
C HIS A 109 -4.41 -25.13 -8.17
N ASP A 110 -3.49 -24.70 -7.29
CA ASP A 110 -2.09 -25.20 -7.23
C ASP A 110 -1.87 -26.30 -6.16
N HIS A 111 -2.93 -26.93 -5.64
CA HIS A 111 -2.80 -28.04 -4.68
C HIS A 111 -3.34 -29.39 -5.20
N HIS A 112 -3.47 -29.57 -6.50
CA HIS A 112 -3.76 -30.88 -7.09
C HIS A 112 -3.01 -31.12 -8.40
N HIS A 113 -1.71 -31.41 -8.30
CA HIS A 113 -1.04 -32.18 -9.35
C HIS A 113 -0.29 -33.36 -8.72
N ASP A 114 -1.05 -34.45 -8.61
CA ASP A 114 -0.68 -35.86 -8.68
C ASP A 114 0.81 -36.16 -8.99
N HIS A 115 1.50 -36.83 -8.05
CA HIS A 115 2.06 -38.18 -8.27
C HIS A 115 2.51 -38.86 -6.97
#